data_AF-A0A954FQN9-F1
#
_entry.id   AF-A0A954FQN9-F1
#
_cell.length_a   1.000
_cell.length_b   1.000
_cell.length_c   1.000
_cell.angle_alpha   90.00
_cell.angle_beta   90.00
_cell.angle_gamma   90.00
#
_symmetry.space_group_name_H-M   'P 1'
#
loop_
_entity.id
_entity.type
_entity.pdbx_description
1 polymer ?
#
loop_
_entity_poly.entity_id
_entity_poly.type
_entity_poly.pdbx_seq_one_letter_code
_entity_poly.pdbx_strand_id
1 'polypeptide(L)'
;MRFLFSFIIAIVLSLTSQSARAQSPSGDAVIRAPCAGSEIVITTTSRLAGAIHSLTWNGQEFINSTDHGRQLQSASNFDAGSSFIGETFNPTEAGSRFDGAGLTSTSRLLHLVAEGNTLQTTSQMAFWLRPGEKSSGHPARNTSELSNHLLTKRVTIGYRDFPNVIQYDVTFGLPVNESHRYAQFEAVTGYMPPEFSQFLTLDMSSGTTAELSDGP
;
A
#
# COMPACT_ATOMS: atom_id res chain seq x y z
N MET A 1 -0.37 -56.03 -61.58
CA MET A 1 -0.19 -54.58 -61.77
C MET A 1 -1.13 -53.89 -60.79
N ARG A 2 -0.59 -53.05 -59.87
CA ARG A 2 -1.31 -51.98 -59.09
C ARG A 2 -2.35 -52.44 -58.03
N PHE A 3 -2.48 -51.91 -56.81
CA PHE A 3 -1.90 -50.77 -56.06
C PHE A 3 -1.92 -51.12 -54.55
N LEU A 4 -0.87 -50.80 -53.80
CA LEU A 4 -0.92 -50.67 -52.33
C LEU A 4 -1.36 -49.24 -52.00
N PHE A 5 -2.45 -49.06 -51.26
CA PHE A 5 -2.80 -47.79 -50.65
C PHE A 5 -2.24 -47.73 -49.23
N SER A 6 -1.29 -46.84 -48.99
CA SER A 6 -0.75 -46.54 -47.67
C SER A 6 -1.52 -45.36 -47.09
N PHE A 7 -2.24 -45.57 -45.99
CA PHE A 7 -2.87 -44.48 -45.22
C PHE A 7 -1.87 -43.97 -44.18
N ILE A 8 -1.42 -42.73 -44.34
CA ILE A 8 -0.68 -42.00 -43.30
C ILE A 8 -1.72 -41.22 -42.48
N ILE A 9 -1.89 -41.60 -41.22
CA ILE A 9 -2.66 -40.81 -40.24
C ILE A 9 -1.72 -39.77 -39.67
N ALA A 10 -1.91 -38.51 -40.03
CA ALA A 10 -1.24 -37.39 -39.40
C ALA A 10 -1.97 -37.03 -38.10
N ILE A 11 -1.35 -37.31 -36.96
CA ILE A 11 -1.80 -36.83 -35.65
C ILE A 11 -1.33 -35.37 -35.52
N VAL A 12 -2.26 -34.43 -35.59
CA VAL A 12 -2.01 -33.02 -35.28
C VAL A 12 -2.14 -32.86 -33.76
N LEU A 13 -1.00 -32.76 -33.06
CA LEU A 13 -0.94 -32.37 -31.66
C LEU A 13 -1.10 -30.85 -31.56
N SER A 14 -2.31 -30.39 -31.26
CA SER A 14 -2.56 -29.00 -30.89
C SER A 14 -2.01 -28.72 -29.50
N LEU A 15 -0.85 -28.06 -29.43
CA LEU A 15 -0.31 -27.48 -28.20
C LEU A 15 -1.12 -26.22 -27.86
N THR A 16 -2.09 -26.35 -26.96
CA THR A 16 -2.75 -25.19 -26.35
C THR A 16 -1.85 -24.61 -25.26
N SER A 17 -1.14 -23.52 -25.57
CA SER A 17 -0.44 -22.73 -24.55
C SER A 17 -1.45 -22.05 -23.64
N GLN A 18 -1.66 -22.61 -22.46
CA GLN A 18 -2.48 -22.01 -21.42
C GLN A 18 -1.61 -20.98 -20.67
N SER A 19 -1.78 -19.68 -20.96
CA SER A 19 -1.16 -18.63 -20.17
C SER A 19 -1.66 -18.73 -18.73
N ALA A 20 -0.81 -19.17 -17.82
CA ALA A 20 -1.08 -19.10 -16.38
C ALA A 20 -1.21 -17.63 -16.00
N ARG A 21 -2.43 -17.17 -15.70
CA ARG A 21 -2.65 -15.86 -15.10
C ARG A 21 -2.05 -15.92 -13.70
N ALA A 22 -0.97 -15.19 -13.45
CA ALA A 22 -0.40 -15.08 -12.11
C ALA A 22 -1.52 -14.65 -11.14
N GLN A 23 -1.79 -15.49 -10.14
CA GLN A 23 -2.76 -15.18 -9.10
C GLN A 23 -2.24 -13.97 -8.32
N SER A 24 -3.10 -12.96 -8.08
CA SER A 24 -2.73 -11.86 -7.20
C SER A 24 -2.34 -12.42 -5.82
N PRO A 25 -1.24 -11.95 -5.21
CA PRO A 25 -0.87 -12.38 -3.87
C PRO A 25 -2.00 -12.07 -2.89
N SER A 26 -2.14 -12.90 -1.85
CA SER A 26 -2.96 -12.55 -0.70
C SER A 26 -2.34 -11.33 -0.01
N GLY A 27 -3.19 -10.36 0.34
CA GLY A 27 -2.78 -9.22 1.18
C GLY A 27 -2.99 -9.49 2.67
N ASP A 28 -3.50 -10.65 3.05
CA ASP A 28 -3.72 -11.01 4.45
C ASP A 28 -2.44 -11.59 5.06
N ALA A 29 -1.83 -10.85 5.98
CA ALA A 29 -0.64 -11.28 6.71
C ALA A 29 -0.58 -10.65 8.11
N VAL A 30 0.15 -11.31 9.01
CA VAL A 30 0.35 -10.87 10.40
C VAL A 30 1.84 -10.93 10.75
N ILE A 31 2.37 -9.88 11.35
CA ILE A 31 3.68 -9.86 12.00
C ILE A 31 3.53 -9.46 13.46
N ARG A 32 4.43 -9.94 14.31
CA ARG A 32 4.36 -9.68 15.75
C ARG A 32 5.73 -9.70 16.43
N ALA A 33 5.85 -8.96 17.53
CA ALA A 33 7.01 -9.05 18.42
C ALA A 33 6.62 -8.76 19.88
N PRO A 34 7.31 -9.36 20.86
CA PRO A 34 7.07 -9.09 22.28
C PRO A 34 7.51 -7.67 22.66
N CYS A 35 6.69 -6.99 23.47
CA CYS A 35 7.01 -5.69 24.05
C CYS A 35 6.28 -5.51 25.39
N ALA A 36 7.05 -5.28 26.46
CA ALA A 36 6.57 -4.96 27.81
C ALA A 36 5.45 -5.90 28.35
N GLY A 37 5.63 -7.22 28.19
CA GLY A 37 4.68 -8.23 28.71
C GLY A 37 3.46 -8.50 27.81
N SER A 38 3.40 -7.86 26.64
CA SER A 38 2.42 -8.14 25.57
C SER A 38 3.12 -8.35 24.23
N GLU A 39 2.36 -8.42 23.14
CA GLU A 39 2.87 -8.38 21.77
C GLU A 39 2.37 -7.12 21.06
N ILE A 40 3.24 -6.50 20.27
CA ILE A 40 2.82 -5.62 19.19
C ILE A 40 2.44 -6.52 18.02
N VAL A 41 1.25 -6.36 17.48
CA VAL A 41 0.73 -7.15 16.35
C VAL A 41 0.29 -6.22 15.24
N ILE A 42 0.85 -6.41 14.05
CA ILE A 42 0.49 -5.67 12.84
C ILE A 42 -0.19 -6.64 11.87
N THR A 43 -1.35 -6.25 11.36
CA THR A 43 -2.11 -7.03 10.39
C THR A 43 -2.31 -6.24 9.11
N THR A 44 -2.18 -6.92 7.98
CA THR A 44 -2.50 -6.44 6.62
C THR A 44 -3.69 -7.19 6.06
N THR A 45 -4.36 -6.64 5.04
CA THR A 45 -5.48 -7.35 4.41
C THR A 45 -5.54 -7.21 2.88
N SER A 46 -6.02 -8.28 2.23
CA SER A 46 -6.34 -8.32 0.79
C SER A 46 -7.33 -7.23 0.37
N ARG A 47 -8.27 -6.86 1.26
CA ARG A 47 -9.25 -5.79 1.01
C ARG A 47 -8.58 -4.47 0.63
N LEU A 48 -7.43 -4.18 1.24
CA LEU A 48 -6.73 -2.89 1.21
C LEU A 48 -5.38 -3.00 0.50
N ALA A 49 -5.27 -3.91 -0.48
CA ALA A 49 -4.05 -4.14 -1.26
C ALA A 49 -2.79 -4.38 -0.41
N GLY A 50 -2.93 -5.02 0.76
CA GLY A 50 -1.82 -5.29 1.68
C GLY A 50 -1.40 -4.10 2.56
N ALA A 51 -2.18 -3.01 2.60
CA ALA A 51 -1.99 -1.95 3.59
C ALA A 51 -2.26 -2.46 5.02
N ILE A 52 -1.65 -1.80 6.01
CA ILE A 52 -1.79 -2.17 7.42
C ILE A 52 -3.14 -1.65 7.93
N HIS A 53 -4.02 -2.57 8.29
CA HIS A 53 -5.39 -2.25 8.70
C HIS A 53 -5.61 -2.37 10.22
N SER A 54 -4.64 -2.94 10.94
CA SER A 54 -4.68 -3.07 12.39
C SER A 54 -3.27 -3.05 12.96
N LEU A 55 -3.10 -2.31 14.04
CA LEU A 55 -1.91 -2.30 14.90
C LEU A 55 -2.42 -2.40 16.33
N THR A 56 -2.15 -3.52 17.00
CA THR A 56 -2.55 -3.72 18.38
C THR A 56 -1.36 -3.91 19.29
N TRP A 57 -1.48 -3.42 20.52
CA TRP A 57 -0.55 -3.70 21.60
C TRP A 57 -1.28 -3.60 22.93
N ASN A 58 -1.04 -4.56 23.83
CA ASN A 58 -1.63 -4.58 25.18
C ASN A 58 -3.17 -4.42 25.20
N GLY A 59 -3.85 -5.04 24.23
CA GLY A 59 -5.31 -5.01 24.10
C GLY A 59 -5.89 -3.72 23.49
N GLN A 60 -5.05 -2.75 23.11
CA GLN A 60 -5.47 -1.51 22.46
C GLN A 60 -5.25 -1.59 20.94
N GLU A 61 -6.24 -1.18 20.15
CA GLU A 61 -6.13 -0.95 18.71
C GLU A 61 -5.72 0.51 18.44
N PHE A 62 -4.77 0.71 17.53
CA PHE A 62 -4.21 2.02 17.21
C PHE A 62 -4.72 2.56 15.87
N ILE A 63 -5.32 1.72 15.00
CA ILE A 63 -5.76 2.12 13.67
C ILE A 63 -7.28 2.04 13.53
N ASN A 64 -7.89 3.14 13.13
CA ASN A 64 -9.30 3.23 12.76
C ASN A 64 -9.52 2.87 11.28
N SER A 65 -9.41 1.59 10.93
CA SER A 65 -9.48 1.12 9.53
C SER A 65 -10.91 0.91 8.98
N THR A 66 -11.80 1.90 9.15
CA THR A 66 -13.21 1.81 8.71
C THR A 66 -13.34 1.76 7.17
N ASP A 67 -12.69 2.69 6.46
CA ASP A 67 -12.74 2.85 5.01
C ASP A 67 -11.32 2.94 4.41
N HIS A 68 -11.24 2.92 3.08
CA HIS A 68 -9.99 3.13 2.36
C HIS A 68 -9.49 4.56 2.60
N GLY A 69 -8.22 4.70 3.00
CA GLY A 69 -7.61 5.99 3.33
C GLY A 69 -7.18 6.08 4.79
N ARG A 70 -7.79 5.30 5.69
CA ARG A 70 -7.52 5.38 7.14
C ARG A 70 -6.46 4.42 7.68
N GLN A 71 -5.95 3.54 6.84
CA GLN A 71 -4.95 2.53 7.17
C GLN A 71 -3.62 3.19 7.59
N LEU A 72 -2.75 2.44 8.26
CA LEU A 72 -1.35 2.84 8.40
C LEU A 72 -0.66 2.63 7.05
N GLN A 73 -0.54 3.70 6.28
CA GLN A 73 -0.23 3.63 4.86
C GLN A 73 0.61 4.81 4.38
N SER A 74 0.99 4.76 3.10
CA SER A 74 1.66 5.88 2.44
C SER A 74 0.86 6.41 1.26
N ALA A 75 1.08 7.68 0.95
CA ALA A 75 0.56 8.34 -0.23
C ALA A 75 1.55 9.38 -0.77
N SER A 76 1.33 9.80 -2.00
CA SER A 76 2.16 10.82 -2.66
C SER A 76 1.29 11.76 -3.47
N ASN A 77 1.69 13.02 -3.58
CA ASN A 77 0.99 14.06 -4.33
C ASN A 77 1.98 14.72 -5.28
N PHE A 78 1.58 14.96 -6.53
CA PHE A 78 2.44 15.59 -7.52
C PHE A 78 1.75 16.75 -8.24
N ASP A 79 2.57 17.65 -8.76
CA ASP A 79 2.10 18.80 -9.54
C ASP A 79 1.62 18.43 -10.96
N ALA A 80 1.91 17.22 -11.42
CA ALA A 80 1.65 16.73 -12.78
C ALA A 80 1.99 17.76 -13.88
N GLY A 81 3.11 18.47 -13.73
CA GLY A 81 3.59 19.45 -14.71
C GLY A 81 2.89 20.81 -14.67
N SER A 82 2.03 21.06 -13.68
CA SER A 82 1.28 22.31 -13.48
C SER A 82 1.52 22.89 -12.07
N SER A 83 0.69 23.83 -11.59
CA SER A 83 0.80 24.30 -10.20
C SER A 83 0.41 23.18 -9.22
N PHE A 84 1.14 23.04 -8.11
CA PHE A 84 0.81 22.03 -7.10
C PHE A 84 -0.55 22.31 -6.44
N ILE A 85 -1.40 21.28 -6.41
CA ILE A 85 -2.69 21.28 -5.70
C ILE A 85 -2.87 19.87 -5.13
N GLY A 86 -2.97 19.75 -3.81
CA GLY A 86 -3.13 18.47 -3.12
C GLY A 86 -4.32 17.67 -3.64
N GLU A 87 -4.22 16.35 -3.57
CA GLU A 87 -5.21 15.35 -3.99
C GLU A 87 -5.54 15.30 -5.49
N THR A 88 -5.13 16.29 -6.30
CA THR A 88 -5.46 16.33 -7.73
C THR A 88 -4.66 15.34 -8.59
N PHE A 89 -3.49 14.91 -8.12
CA PHE A 89 -2.71 13.80 -8.71
C PHE A 89 -2.02 13.05 -7.57
N ASN A 90 -2.76 12.14 -6.95
CA ASN A 90 -2.43 11.59 -5.65
C ASN A 90 -2.50 10.06 -5.61
N PRO A 91 -1.39 9.36 -5.88
CA PRO A 91 -1.32 7.92 -5.65
C PRO A 91 -1.38 7.56 -4.16
N THR A 92 -2.25 6.61 -3.79
CA THR A 92 -2.54 6.14 -2.42
C THR A 92 -2.38 4.61 -2.31
N GLU A 93 -1.78 4.13 -1.21
CA GLU A 93 -1.46 2.69 -1.04
C GLU A 93 -2.72 1.84 -0.89
N ALA A 94 -3.59 2.18 0.06
CA ALA A 94 -4.70 1.31 0.45
C ALA A 94 -5.82 1.27 -0.60
N GLY A 95 -5.92 2.29 -1.46
CA GLY A 95 -6.92 2.42 -2.52
C GLY A 95 -7.46 3.84 -2.64
N SER A 96 -8.50 4.02 -3.45
CA SER A 96 -9.12 5.32 -3.75
C SER A 96 -10.22 5.67 -2.74
N ARG A 97 -10.65 6.94 -2.72
CA ARG A 97 -11.81 7.36 -1.91
C ARG A 97 -13.10 6.65 -2.31
N PHE A 98 -13.18 6.17 -3.54
CA PHE A 98 -14.37 5.53 -4.10
C PHE A 98 -14.48 4.06 -3.72
N ASP A 99 -13.38 3.45 -3.26
CA ASP A 99 -13.42 2.13 -2.67
C ASP A 99 -14.17 2.18 -1.33
N GLY A 100 -14.10 3.31 -0.61
CA GLY A 100 -14.90 3.61 0.58
C GLY A 100 -14.79 2.51 1.63
N ALA A 101 -15.93 2.07 2.19
CA ALA A 101 -15.98 0.91 3.08
C ALA A 101 -16.00 -0.44 2.34
N GLY A 102 -15.92 -0.43 1.00
CA GLY A 102 -16.07 -1.60 0.13
C GLY A 102 -15.06 -2.73 0.38
N LEU A 103 -15.30 -3.86 -0.28
CA LEU A 103 -14.55 -5.11 -0.06
C LEU A 103 -13.28 -5.23 -0.90
N THR A 104 -13.07 -4.30 -1.84
CA THR A 104 -11.96 -4.36 -2.80
C THR A 104 -11.30 -3.00 -2.92
N SER A 105 -9.99 -3.04 -3.12
CA SER A 105 -9.19 -1.86 -3.41
C SER A 105 -9.00 -1.68 -4.91
N THR A 106 -8.97 -0.42 -5.36
CA THR A 106 -8.47 -0.06 -6.68
C THR A 106 -6.96 -0.26 -6.76
N SER A 107 -6.22 -0.08 -5.64
CA SER A 107 -4.78 -0.40 -5.58
C SER A 107 -4.57 -1.89 -5.75
N ARG A 108 -3.39 -2.27 -6.23
CA ARG A 108 -3.06 -3.66 -6.52
C ARG A 108 -1.80 -4.10 -5.78
N LEU A 109 -1.93 -5.09 -4.91
CA LEU A 109 -0.78 -5.76 -4.32
C LEU A 109 -0.05 -6.57 -5.39
N LEU A 110 1.27 -6.36 -5.50
CA LEU A 110 2.14 -7.07 -6.44
C LEU A 110 3.01 -8.11 -5.72
N HIS A 111 3.41 -7.82 -4.48
CA HIS A 111 4.26 -8.71 -3.70
C HIS A 111 4.03 -8.51 -2.20
N LEU A 112 4.08 -9.60 -1.43
CA LEU A 112 4.05 -9.58 0.03
C LEU A 112 4.93 -10.71 0.57
N VAL A 113 5.75 -10.38 1.56
CA VAL A 113 6.46 -11.34 2.43
C VAL A 113 6.29 -10.87 3.87
N ALA A 114 5.94 -11.79 4.76
CA ALA A 114 5.82 -11.53 6.19
C ALA A 114 6.41 -12.70 6.96
N GLU A 115 7.33 -12.41 7.88
CA GLU A 115 7.98 -13.41 8.72
C GLU A 115 8.36 -12.80 10.06
N GLY A 116 7.98 -13.47 11.15
CA GLY A 116 8.25 -13.01 12.52
C GLY A 116 7.76 -11.59 12.77
N ASN A 117 8.71 -10.67 12.95
CA ASN A 117 8.48 -9.25 13.21
C ASN A 117 8.67 -8.35 11.98
N THR A 118 8.80 -8.93 10.77
CA THR A 118 9.10 -8.19 9.54
C THR A 118 8.05 -8.39 8.45
N LEU A 119 7.68 -7.30 7.78
CA LEU A 119 6.76 -7.25 6.65
C LEU A 119 7.44 -6.50 5.50
N GLN A 120 7.28 -7.01 4.28
CA GLN A 120 7.56 -6.27 3.06
C GLN A 120 6.39 -6.38 2.10
N THR A 121 5.90 -5.25 1.58
CA THR A 121 4.91 -5.21 0.50
C THR A 121 5.42 -4.39 -0.68
N THR A 122 4.94 -4.73 -1.88
CA THR A 122 4.99 -3.85 -3.05
C THR A 122 3.60 -3.74 -3.64
N SER A 123 3.08 -2.53 -3.76
CA SER A 123 1.76 -2.25 -4.35
C SER A 123 1.87 -1.27 -5.52
N GLN A 124 1.00 -1.45 -6.50
CA GLN A 124 0.68 -0.44 -7.50
C GLN A 124 -0.46 0.41 -6.94
N MET A 125 -0.19 1.70 -6.73
CA MET A 125 -1.08 2.61 -6.02
C MET A 125 -2.25 3.05 -6.90
N ALA A 126 -3.44 3.19 -6.34
CA ALA A 126 -4.57 3.87 -6.98
C ALA A 126 -4.39 5.38 -6.90
N PHE A 127 -4.99 6.13 -7.82
CA PHE A 127 -5.23 7.55 -7.58
C PHE A 127 -6.38 7.72 -6.59
N TRP A 128 -6.24 8.66 -5.66
CA TRP A 128 -7.26 9.00 -4.68
C TRP A 128 -8.58 9.42 -5.33
N LEU A 129 -8.48 10.23 -6.40
CA LEU A 129 -9.61 10.68 -7.21
C LEU A 129 -9.75 9.85 -8.49
N ARG A 130 -10.99 9.63 -8.93
CA ARG A 130 -11.28 9.13 -10.29
C ARG A 130 -11.11 10.24 -11.33
N PRO A 131 -10.86 9.90 -12.61
CA PRO A 131 -10.89 10.90 -13.68
C PRO A 131 -12.22 11.67 -13.70
N GLY A 132 -12.13 13.00 -13.79
CA GLY A 132 -13.30 13.89 -13.79
C GLY A 132 -13.77 14.38 -12.41
N GLU A 133 -13.25 13.81 -11.33
CA GLU A 133 -13.55 14.23 -9.96
C GLU A 133 -12.79 15.49 -9.56
N LYS A 134 -13.06 15.99 -8.35
CA LYS A 134 -12.44 17.22 -7.83
C LYS A 134 -12.03 17.09 -6.36
N SER A 135 -10.98 17.81 -5.99
CA SER A 135 -10.66 18.14 -4.60
C SER A 135 -10.57 19.65 -4.46
N SER A 136 -11.24 20.21 -3.43
CA SER A 136 -11.32 21.66 -3.18
C SER A 136 -11.67 22.50 -4.43
N GLY A 137 -12.54 21.97 -5.29
CA GLY A 137 -12.95 22.63 -6.55
C GLY A 137 -12.00 22.44 -7.74
N HIS A 138 -10.81 21.87 -7.53
CA HIS A 138 -9.83 21.61 -8.57
C HIS A 138 -9.98 20.21 -9.17
N PRO A 139 -9.92 20.07 -10.50
CA PRO A 139 -10.10 18.77 -11.15
C PRO A 139 -8.93 17.83 -10.90
N ALA A 140 -9.27 16.55 -10.80
CA ALA A 140 -8.34 15.43 -10.88
C ALA A 140 -7.57 15.48 -12.20
N ARG A 141 -6.28 15.19 -12.15
CA ARG A 141 -5.33 15.27 -13.29
C ARG A 141 -4.98 13.90 -13.85
N ASN A 142 -5.38 12.83 -13.18
CA ASN A 142 -5.23 11.46 -13.66
C ASN A 142 -6.26 11.13 -14.75
N THR A 143 -5.87 10.22 -15.64
CA THR A 143 -6.71 9.71 -16.73
C THR A 143 -7.19 8.27 -16.49
N SER A 144 -6.69 7.62 -15.44
CA SER A 144 -7.06 6.27 -14.99
C SER A 144 -7.26 6.25 -13.47
N GLU A 145 -7.91 5.22 -12.95
CA GLU A 145 -8.07 5.03 -11.50
C GLU A 145 -6.84 4.38 -10.86
N LEU A 146 -6.23 3.39 -11.53
CA LEU A 146 -4.97 2.78 -11.11
C LEU A 146 -3.81 3.59 -11.69
N SER A 147 -2.84 3.95 -10.86
CA SER A 147 -1.64 4.66 -11.28
C SER A 147 -0.54 3.68 -11.73
N ASN A 148 0.55 4.19 -12.32
CA ASN A 148 1.76 3.39 -12.54
C ASN A 148 2.81 3.58 -11.43
N HIS A 149 2.46 4.28 -10.35
CA HIS A 149 3.34 4.45 -9.20
C HIS A 149 3.38 3.16 -8.37
N LEU A 150 4.57 2.81 -7.95
CA LEU A 150 4.81 1.68 -7.08
C LEU A 150 5.20 2.17 -5.68
N LEU A 151 4.68 1.53 -4.65
CA LEU A 151 5.16 1.69 -3.29
C LEU A 151 5.77 0.37 -2.84
N THR A 152 7.03 0.40 -2.42
CA THR A 152 7.60 -0.71 -1.63
C THR A 152 7.71 -0.26 -0.19
N LYS A 153 7.10 -1.02 0.71
CA LYS A 153 7.09 -0.77 2.15
C LYS A 153 7.78 -1.92 2.87
N ARG A 154 8.63 -1.59 3.85
CA ARG A 154 9.25 -2.52 4.79
C ARG A 154 8.92 -2.06 6.20
N VAL A 155 8.40 -2.99 7.00
CA VAL A 155 8.04 -2.72 8.40
C VAL A 155 8.74 -3.74 9.28
N THR A 156 9.39 -3.26 10.32
CA THR A 156 9.99 -4.10 11.37
C THR A 156 9.51 -3.63 12.72
N ILE A 157 8.99 -4.55 13.54
CA ILE A 157 8.68 -4.26 14.94
C ILE A 157 9.97 -4.41 15.76
N GLY A 158 10.39 -3.31 16.38
CA GLY A 158 11.66 -3.15 17.07
C GLY A 158 12.66 -2.36 16.23
N TYR A 159 13.41 -1.47 16.89
CA TYR A 159 14.52 -0.74 16.28
C TYR A 159 15.68 -0.61 17.28
N ARG A 160 16.83 -1.21 16.98
CA ARG A 160 17.99 -1.29 17.90
C ARG A 160 17.54 -1.84 19.26
N ASP A 161 17.81 -1.12 20.35
CA ASP A 161 17.44 -1.48 21.72
C ASP A 161 16.00 -1.06 22.10
N PHE A 162 15.22 -0.55 21.15
CA PHE A 162 13.85 -0.09 21.36
C PHE A 162 12.82 -1.08 20.79
N PRO A 163 12.35 -2.07 21.58
CA PRO A 163 11.39 -3.07 21.12
C PRO A 163 10.00 -2.49 20.80
N ASN A 164 9.70 -1.29 21.33
CA ASN A 164 8.44 -0.59 21.15
C ASN A 164 8.41 0.35 19.92
N VAL A 165 9.49 0.43 19.14
CA VAL A 165 9.57 1.28 17.95
C VAL A 165 9.29 0.45 16.71
N ILE A 166 8.41 0.93 15.84
CA ILE A 166 8.13 0.30 14.55
C ILE A 166 8.96 1.05 13.50
N GLN A 167 9.96 0.39 12.93
CA GLN A 167 10.68 0.93 11.77
C GLN A 167 9.79 0.79 10.53
N TYR A 168 9.62 1.89 9.79
CA TYR A 168 8.79 1.97 8.61
C TYR A 168 9.58 2.63 7.47
N ASP A 169 10.08 1.81 6.55
CA ASP A 169 10.85 2.27 5.39
C ASP A 169 10.00 2.15 4.13
N VAL A 170 9.92 3.23 3.36
CA VAL A 170 9.20 3.25 2.09
C VAL A 170 10.03 3.77 0.94
N THR A 171 9.78 3.20 -0.22
CA THR A 171 10.34 3.63 -1.50
C THR A 171 9.18 3.87 -2.48
N PHE A 172 9.06 5.11 -2.94
CA PHE A 172 8.11 5.50 -3.99
C PHE A 172 8.79 5.39 -5.35
N GLY A 173 8.32 4.45 -6.18
CA GLY A 173 8.73 4.28 -7.57
C GLY A 173 7.82 5.10 -8.48
N LEU A 174 8.40 6.05 -9.22
CA LEU A 174 7.69 6.88 -10.18
C LEU A 174 7.82 6.29 -11.60
N PRO A 175 6.80 6.47 -12.45
CA PRO A 175 6.90 6.13 -13.86
C PRO A 175 7.98 6.97 -14.57
N VAL A 176 8.80 6.33 -15.40
CA VAL A 176 9.95 6.99 -16.07
C VAL A 176 9.54 8.06 -17.08
N ASN A 177 8.28 8.05 -17.51
CA ASN A 177 7.70 8.97 -18.50
C ASN A 177 6.93 10.12 -17.85
N GLU A 178 6.93 10.21 -16.52
CA GLU A 178 6.31 11.31 -15.79
C GLU A 178 7.36 12.36 -15.38
N SER A 179 6.94 13.62 -15.38
CA SER A 179 7.80 14.75 -14.99
C SER A 179 7.06 15.63 -14.00
N HIS A 180 7.69 15.82 -12.85
CA HIS A 180 7.17 16.62 -11.74
C HIS A 180 8.23 17.59 -11.26
N ARG A 181 7.83 18.83 -10.96
CA ARG A 181 8.72 19.83 -10.33
C ARG A 181 8.52 19.89 -8.82
N TYR A 182 7.39 19.40 -8.33
CA TYR A 182 7.06 19.33 -6.92
C TYR A 182 6.37 18.00 -6.58
N ALA A 183 6.77 17.44 -5.44
CA ALA A 183 6.17 16.25 -4.86
C ALA A 183 6.02 16.45 -3.35
N GLN A 184 4.91 15.99 -2.80
CA GLN A 184 4.68 15.86 -1.36
C GLN A 184 4.43 14.39 -1.05
N PHE A 185 5.07 13.88 0.00
CA PHE A 185 4.95 12.49 0.40
C PHE A 185 4.35 12.42 1.80
N GLU A 186 3.27 11.66 1.92
CA GLU A 186 2.77 11.12 3.17
C GLU A 186 3.50 9.79 3.36
N ALA A 187 4.71 9.86 3.93
CA ALA A 187 5.60 8.71 4.05
C ALA A 187 4.95 7.63 4.94
N VAL A 188 4.32 8.04 6.02
CA VAL A 188 3.46 7.20 6.86
C VAL A 188 2.35 8.09 7.40
N THR A 189 1.12 7.63 7.29
CA THR A 189 -0.06 8.29 7.86
C THR A 189 -0.97 7.20 8.40
N GLY A 190 -1.69 7.48 9.48
CA GLY A 190 -2.65 6.55 10.05
C GLY A 190 -3.70 7.29 10.86
N TYR A 191 -4.97 6.90 10.69
CA TYR A 191 -6.05 7.52 11.45
C TYR A 191 -6.23 6.75 12.74
N MET A 192 -5.99 7.43 13.85
CA MET A 192 -6.03 6.82 15.17
C MET A 192 -7.43 6.97 15.81
N PRO A 193 -7.84 6.06 16.70
CA PRO A 193 -9.00 6.25 17.58
C PRO A 193 -8.89 7.54 18.43
N PRO A 194 -10.02 8.13 18.86
CA PRO A 194 -10.05 9.44 19.54
C PRO A 194 -9.34 9.47 20.90
N GLU A 195 -9.10 8.32 21.53
CA GLU A 195 -8.28 8.20 22.74
C GLU A 195 -6.81 8.59 22.50
N PHE A 196 -6.33 8.56 21.25
CA PHE A 196 -5.01 9.05 20.86
C PHE A 196 -5.11 10.50 20.38
N SER A 197 -5.02 11.45 21.31
CA SER A 197 -5.19 12.88 21.05
C SER A 197 -3.88 13.69 21.14
N GLN A 198 -2.78 13.06 21.50
CA GLN A 198 -1.46 13.69 21.60
C GLN A 198 -0.46 12.97 20.70
N PHE A 199 0.24 13.75 19.89
CA PHE A 199 1.25 13.27 18.97
C PHE A 199 2.57 13.90 19.32
N LEU A 200 3.60 13.07 19.47
CA LEU A 200 4.91 13.50 19.93
C LEU A 200 5.97 13.05 18.93
N THR A 201 6.96 13.90 18.71
CA THR A 201 8.26 13.48 18.16
C THR A 201 9.20 13.15 19.32
N LEU A 202 10.12 12.20 19.11
CA LEU A 202 11.18 11.84 20.05
C LEU A 202 12.53 12.08 19.37
N ASP A 203 13.34 12.97 19.95
CA ASP A 203 14.75 13.08 19.59
C ASP A 203 15.52 11.95 20.28
N MET A 204 15.99 10.99 19.49
CA MET A 204 16.69 9.81 20.00
C MET A 204 18.07 10.11 20.60
N SER A 205 18.66 11.28 20.31
CA SER A 205 19.96 11.69 20.83
C SER A 205 19.88 12.33 22.21
N SER A 206 18.83 13.12 22.46
CA SER A 206 18.59 13.80 23.74
C SER A 206 17.57 13.07 24.63
N GLY A 207 16.76 12.18 24.06
CA GLY A 207 15.63 11.53 24.73
C GLY A 207 14.45 12.46 24.98
N THR A 208 14.43 13.66 24.37
CA THR A 208 13.38 14.66 24.61
C THR A 208 12.23 14.50 23.63
N THR A 209 11.00 14.69 24.12
CA THR A 209 9.81 14.73 23.28
C THR A 209 9.35 16.16 23.00
N ALA A 210 8.75 16.39 21.83
CA ALA A 210 8.04 17.63 21.50
C ALA A 210 6.70 17.30 20.84
N GLU A 211 5.72 18.20 20.98
CA GLU A 211 4.41 18.03 20.35
C GLU A 211 4.48 18.18 18.82
N LEU A 212 3.68 17.37 18.12
CA LEU A 212 3.38 17.50 16.70
C LEU A 212 2.00 18.15 16.56
N SER A 213 1.92 19.29 15.86
CA SER A 213 0.67 20.05 15.71
C SER A 213 -0.33 19.41 14.75
N ASP A 214 0.14 18.62 13.78
CA ASP A 214 -0.65 18.19 12.63
C ASP A 214 -0.95 16.67 12.65
N GLY A 215 -0.57 15.98 13.74
CA GLY A 215 -0.62 14.51 13.82
C GLY A 215 0.45 13.81 12.94
N PRO A 216 0.54 12.46 12.99
CA PRO A 216 1.35 11.65 12.09
C PRO A 216 0.68 11.45 10.72
#